data_AF-A0A4Q1KUB5-F1
#
_entry.id   AF-A0A4Q1KUB5-F1
#
_cell.length_a   1.000
_cell.length_b   1.000
_cell.length_c   1.000
_cell.angle_alpha   90.00
_cell.angle_beta   90.00
_cell.angle_gamma   90.00
#
_symmetry.space_group_name_H-M   'P 1'
#
loop_
_entity.id
_entity.type
_entity.pdbx_description
1 polymer ?
#
loop_
_entity_poly.entity_id
_entity_poly.type
_entity_poly.pdbx_seq_one_letter_code
_entity_poly.pdbx_strand_id
1 'polypeptide(L)'
;MGVLSKALAGGAAILIGAGIRALLRDAQETKRRKSSPLQFDDGLAAQDFAHLASEVASRTPRVTKADVTGMTVGLVVRSNSGLTTWSAEIDFNDYGRLTGAYWLTSENDQSPIPTFFADALQDEIYQRVASRRA
;
A
#
# COMPACT_ATOMS: atom_id res chain seq x y z
N MET A 1 -22.65 11.04 -19.36
CA MET A 1 -21.54 11.80 -19.97
C MET A 1 -20.76 12.45 -18.84
N GLY A 2 -19.59 11.91 -18.52
CA GLY A 2 -18.70 12.39 -17.46
C GLY A 2 -17.28 11.94 -17.81
N VAL A 3 -16.59 12.80 -18.54
CA VAL A 3 -15.27 12.59 -19.15
C VAL A 3 -14.18 12.67 -18.09
N LEU A 4 -13.79 11.53 -17.51
CA LEU A 4 -12.54 11.39 -16.74
C LEU A 4 -12.09 9.93 -16.62
N SER A 5 -12.50 9.08 -17.56
CA SER A 5 -12.00 7.71 -17.66
C SER A 5 -10.75 7.67 -18.54
N LYS A 6 -9.64 7.23 -17.94
CA LYS A 6 -8.47 6.62 -18.59
C LYS A 6 -7.55 7.56 -19.39
N ALA A 7 -6.71 8.29 -18.67
CA ALA A 7 -5.39 8.72 -19.12
C ALA A 7 -4.51 8.64 -17.86
N LEU A 8 -3.57 7.72 -17.68
CA LEU A 8 -2.41 7.45 -18.50
C LEU A 8 -1.85 6.06 -18.13
N ALA A 9 -2.30 5.04 -18.85
CA ALA A 9 -1.52 3.82 -19.02
C ALA A 9 -0.98 3.89 -20.46
N GLY A 10 0.28 4.29 -20.61
CA GLY A 10 0.89 4.53 -21.93
C GLY A 10 0.93 6.00 -22.31
N GLY A 11 2.12 6.47 -22.70
CA GLY A 11 2.43 7.90 -22.81
C GLY A 11 1.62 8.67 -23.86
N ALA A 12 1.23 9.89 -23.48
CA ALA A 12 1.12 11.05 -24.36
C ALA A 12 1.07 12.31 -23.48
N ALA A 13 1.94 13.29 -23.76
CA ALA A 13 2.05 14.55 -23.03
C ALA A 13 1.12 15.62 -23.62
N ILE A 14 0.32 16.28 -22.76
CA ILE A 14 -0.24 17.62 -23.01
C ILE A 14 -0.15 18.42 -21.71
N LEU A 15 0.85 19.31 -21.62
CA LEU A 15 1.21 20.09 -20.42
C LEU A 15 0.31 21.32 -20.23
N ILE A 16 -0.78 21.18 -19.48
CA ILE A 16 -1.38 22.32 -18.77
C ILE A 16 -0.46 22.62 -17.57
N GLY A 17 0.30 23.73 -17.66
CA GLY A 17 1.54 23.97 -16.91
C GLY A 17 1.52 23.88 -15.38
N ALA A 18 0.34 23.93 -14.74
CA ALA A 18 0.21 23.70 -13.30
C ALA A 18 -0.09 22.23 -12.96
N GLY A 19 -1.01 21.59 -13.69
CA GLY A 19 -1.44 20.21 -13.43
C GLY A 19 -0.32 19.19 -13.62
N ILE A 20 0.54 19.39 -14.62
CA ILE A 20 1.63 18.43 -14.85
C ILE A 20 2.77 18.58 -13.84
N ARG A 21 3.04 19.79 -13.33
CA ARG A 21 4.04 19.97 -12.27
C ARG A 21 3.63 19.28 -10.97
N ALA A 22 2.34 19.23 -10.64
CA ALA A 22 1.85 18.48 -9.49
C ALA A 22 2.06 16.97 -9.69
N LEU A 23 1.59 16.42 -10.82
CA LEU A 23 1.75 14.99 -11.15
C LEU A 23 3.22 14.54 -11.17
N LEU A 24 4.12 15.35 -11.74
CA LEU A 24 5.54 15.05 -11.77
C LEU A 24 6.16 15.05 -10.36
N ARG A 25 5.75 15.98 -9.50
CA ARG A 25 6.22 16.05 -8.11
C ARG A 25 5.74 14.84 -7.32
N ASP A 26 4.47 14.47 -7.44
CA ASP A 26 3.90 13.31 -6.74
C ASP A 26 4.57 12.01 -7.20
N ALA A 27 4.83 11.87 -8.50
CA ALA A 27 5.54 10.72 -9.06
C ALA A 27 7.01 10.68 -8.61
N GLN A 28 7.70 11.83 -8.58
CA GLN A 28 9.06 11.93 -8.06
C GLN A 28 9.13 11.60 -6.57
N GLU A 29 8.18 12.08 -5.79
CA GLU A 29 8.13 11.84 -4.35
C GLU A 29 7.85 10.36 -4.05
N THR A 30 6.90 9.75 -4.77
CA THR A 30 6.64 8.31 -4.68
C THR A 30 7.89 7.49 -5.01
N LYS A 31 8.63 7.88 -6.08
CA LYS A 31 9.90 7.24 -6.43
C LYS A 31 10.94 7.39 -5.31
N ARG A 32 11.11 8.60 -4.78
CA ARG A 32 12.07 8.90 -3.72
C ARG A 32 11.81 8.05 -2.47
N ARG A 33 10.54 7.97 -2.05
CA ARG A 33 10.11 7.15 -0.92
C ARG A 33 10.42 5.66 -1.18
N LYS A 34 9.94 5.11 -2.30
CA LYS A 34 10.16 3.71 -2.68
C LYS A 34 11.64 3.34 -2.87
N SER A 35 12.49 4.27 -3.29
CA SER A 35 13.94 4.05 -3.49
C SER A 35 14.78 4.17 -2.23
N SER A 36 14.20 4.59 -1.10
CA SER A 36 14.94 4.75 0.15
C SER A 36 15.39 3.37 0.66
N PRO A 37 16.67 3.22 1.10
CA PRO A 37 17.16 1.95 1.63
C PRO A 37 16.30 1.46 2.79
N LEU A 38 15.83 0.22 2.73
CA LEU A 38 14.97 -0.36 3.76
C LEU A 38 15.78 -0.59 5.03
N GLN A 39 15.31 0.01 6.12
CA GLN A 39 15.86 -0.09 7.46
C GLN A 39 14.72 -0.55 8.37
N PHE A 40 14.56 -1.87 8.47
CA PHE A 40 13.82 -2.43 9.58
C PHE A 40 14.62 -2.15 10.85
N ASP A 41 13.96 -1.58 11.86
CA ASP A 41 14.58 -1.40 13.16
C ASP A 41 14.58 -2.72 13.94
N ASP A 42 15.34 -2.77 15.04
CA ASP A 42 15.30 -3.92 15.96
C ASP A 42 13.89 -4.12 16.59
N GLY A 43 13.01 -3.12 16.46
CA GLY A 43 11.62 -3.04 16.92
C GLY A 43 10.68 -3.99 16.19
N LEU A 44 10.79 -4.05 14.86
CA LEU A 44 9.96 -4.89 14.01
C LEU A 44 10.79 -5.41 12.83
N ALA A 45 11.35 -6.61 12.99
CA ALA A 45 12.14 -7.24 11.94
C ALA A 45 11.27 -7.54 10.71
N ALA A 46 11.91 -7.66 9.54
CA ALA A 46 11.22 -7.96 8.29
C ALA A 46 10.33 -9.22 8.36
N GLN A 47 10.81 -10.25 9.07
CA GLN A 47 10.05 -11.48 9.31
C GLN A 47 8.79 -11.22 10.14
N ASP A 48 8.87 -10.39 11.18
CA ASP A 48 7.75 -10.10 12.08
C ASP A 48 6.70 -9.27 11.35
N PHE A 49 7.12 -8.33 10.51
CA PHE A 49 6.23 -7.60 9.61
C PHE A 49 5.51 -8.56 8.65
N ALA A 50 6.23 -9.51 8.04
CA ALA A 50 5.62 -10.49 7.15
C ALA A 50 4.62 -11.41 7.89
N HIS A 51 4.95 -11.83 9.11
CA HIS A 51 4.05 -12.61 9.97
C HIS A 51 2.79 -11.83 10.33
N LEU A 52 2.91 -10.55 10.72
CA LEU A 52 1.77 -9.68 10.98
C LEU A 52 0.87 -9.52 9.75
N ALA A 53 1.45 -9.21 8.59
CA ALA A 53 0.69 -9.07 7.36
C ALA A 53 -0.08 -10.35 7.01
N SER A 54 0.54 -11.52 7.23
CA SER A 54 -0.11 -12.83 7.02
C SER A 54 -1.25 -13.07 8.03
N GLU A 55 -1.05 -12.72 9.31
CA GLU A 55 -2.08 -12.83 10.34
C GLU A 55 -3.29 -11.93 10.03
N VAL A 56 -3.05 -10.66 9.69
CA VAL A 56 -4.09 -9.71 9.29
C VAL A 56 -4.81 -10.20 8.04
N ALA A 57 -4.12 -10.80 7.08
CA ALA A 57 -4.72 -11.34 5.87
C ALA A 57 -5.69 -12.48 6.18
N SER A 58 -5.31 -13.39 7.08
CA SER A 58 -6.12 -14.54 7.47
C SER A 58 -7.46 -14.14 8.13
N ARG A 59 -7.47 -13.02 8.85
CA ARG A 59 -8.67 -12.46 9.50
C ARG A 59 -9.46 -11.49 8.61
N THR A 60 -8.95 -11.13 7.44
CA THR A 60 -9.61 -10.19 6.53
C THR A 60 -10.45 -10.94 5.49
N PRO A 61 -11.79 -10.83 5.52
CA PRO A 61 -12.64 -11.56 4.58
C PRO A 61 -12.32 -11.23 3.12
N ARG A 62 -12.36 -12.25 2.27
CA ARG A 62 -12.14 -12.19 0.81
C ARG A 62 -10.70 -11.86 0.37
N VAL A 63 -9.78 -11.58 1.28
CA VAL A 63 -8.35 -11.62 0.96
C VAL A 63 -7.95 -13.08 0.79
N THR A 64 -7.49 -13.46 -0.40
CA THR A 64 -7.11 -14.83 -0.72
C THR A 64 -5.60 -15.03 -0.71
N LYS A 65 -4.83 -13.94 -0.81
CA LYS A 65 -3.37 -13.95 -0.80
C LYS A 65 -2.84 -12.62 -0.28
N ALA A 66 -1.76 -12.68 0.48
CA ALA A 66 -0.94 -11.53 0.85
C ALA A 66 0.54 -11.90 0.64
N ASP A 67 1.22 -11.18 -0.25
CA ASP A 67 2.65 -11.35 -0.51
C ASP A 67 3.40 -10.13 0.02
N VAL A 68 4.48 -10.37 0.78
CA VAL A 68 5.28 -9.30 1.37
C VAL A 68 6.61 -9.19 0.65
N THR A 69 6.93 -7.99 0.17
CA THR A 69 8.22 -7.65 -0.45
C THR A 69 8.77 -6.38 0.20
N GLY A 70 9.80 -6.52 1.04
CA GLY A 70 10.28 -5.41 1.85
C GLY A 70 9.18 -4.91 2.80
N MET A 71 8.88 -3.61 2.76
CA MET A 71 7.79 -2.98 3.54
C MET A 71 6.49 -2.83 2.73
N THR A 72 6.36 -3.54 1.62
CA THR A 72 5.18 -3.50 0.75
C THR A 72 4.43 -4.83 0.82
N VAL A 73 3.10 -4.76 0.91
CA VAL A 73 2.19 -5.90 0.90
C VAL A 73 1.34 -5.86 -0.37
N GLY A 74 1.44 -6.89 -1.19
CA GLY A 74 0.53 -7.14 -2.30
C GLY A 74 -0.63 -8.04 -1.87
N LEU A 75 -1.87 -7.61 -2.12
CA LEU A 75 -3.08 -8.36 -1.82
C LEU A 75 -3.73 -8.88 -3.09
N VAL A 76 -4.28 -10.09 -3.02
CA VAL A 76 -5.26 -10.59 -3.99
C VAL A 76 -6.60 -10.72 -3.28
N VAL A 77 -7.62 -10.04 -3.80
CA VAL A 77 -8.95 -9.96 -3.20
C VAL A 77 -9.98 -10.55 -4.15
N ARG A 78 -10.80 -11.47 -3.64
CA ARG A 78 -11.92 -12.08 -4.37
C ARG A 78 -13.12 -11.13 -4.42
N SER A 79 -13.81 -11.04 -5.55
CA SER A 79 -15.02 -10.23 -5.72
C SER A 79 -16.21 -10.76 -4.89
N ASN A 80 -17.26 -9.94 -4.69
CA ASN A 80 -18.45 -10.35 -3.93
C ASN A 80 -19.15 -11.58 -4.54
N SER A 81 -19.17 -11.68 -5.88
CA SER A 81 -19.74 -12.84 -6.57
C SER A 81 -18.84 -14.07 -6.52
N GLY A 82 -17.57 -13.91 -6.13
CA GLY A 82 -16.57 -14.97 -6.13
C GLY A 82 -16.00 -15.33 -7.51
N LEU A 83 -16.47 -14.68 -8.58
CA LEU A 83 -16.13 -15.04 -9.97
C LEU A 83 -14.80 -14.45 -10.45
N THR A 84 -14.30 -13.42 -9.77
CA THR A 84 -13.10 -12.69 -10.18
C THR A 84 -12.24 -12.33 -8.98
N THR A 85 -10.98 -12.04 -9.24
CA THR A 85 -10.04 -11.47 -8.26
C THR A 85 -9.46 -10.17 -8.80
N TRP A 86 -9.01 -9.32 -7.91
CA TRP A 86 -8.30 -8.09 -8.24
C TRP A 86 -7.21 -7.84 -7.20
N SER A 87 -6.25 -6.99 -7.57
CA SER A 87 -5.05 -6.75 -6.77
C SER A 87 -5.08 -5.39 -6.08
N ALA A 88 -4.45 -5.32 -4.91
CA ALA A 88 -4.08 -4.06 -4.27
C ALA A 88 -2.64 -4.13 -3.76
N GLU A 89 -1.98 -2.98 -3.67
CA GLU A 89 -0.65 -2.83 -3.12
C GLU A 89 -0.72 -1.82 -1.96
N ILE A 90 -0.17 -2.20 -0.82
CA ILE A 90 -0.08 -1.34 0.36
C ILE A 90 1.39 -1.21 0.70
N ASP A 91 1.89 0.02 0.67
CA ASP A 91 3.28 0.32 0.85
C ASP A 91 3.49 1.06 2.17
N PHE A 92 4.18 0.43 3.12
CA PHE A 92 4.51 1.00 4.44
C PHE A 92 5.92 1.61 4.51
N ASN A 93 6.62 1.72 3.38
CA ASN A 93 7.95 2.29 3.34
C ASN A 93 7.88 3.80 3.56
N ASP A 94 8.13 4.28 4.77
CA ASP A 94 8.20 5.70 5.08
C ASP A 94 9.67 6.15 5.08
N TYR A 95 10.19 6.48 3.88
CA TYR A 95 11.58 6.86 3.64
C TYR A 95 12.61 5.88 4.22
N GLY A 96 12.37 4.59 4.03
CA GLY A 96 13.20 3.49 4.50
C GLY A 96 12.81 2.96 5.87
N ARG A 97 11.82 3.57 6.55
CA ARG A 97 11.43 3.19 7.92
C ARG A 97 10.01 2.65 7.96
N LEU A 98 9.77 1.74 8.89
CA LEU A 98 8.45 1.18 9.15
C LEU A 98 7.76 1.96 10.27
N THR A 99 7.17 3.10 9.92
CA THR A 99 6.53 4.00 10.90
C THR A 99 5.06 3.71 11.15
N GLY A 100 4.41 2.95 10.25
CA GLY A 100 2.97 2.71 10.22
C GLY A 100 2.23 3.60 9.20
N ALA A 101 2.87 4.65 8.68
CA ALA A 101 2.34 5.38 7.52
C ALA A 101 2.26 4.44 6.30
N TYR A 102 1.17 4.52 5.53
CA TYR A 102 0.99 3.68 4.34
C TYR A 102 0.45 4.44 3.15
N TRP A 103 0.73 3.89 1.96
CA TRP A 103 0.17 4.34 0.68
C TRP A 103 -0.50 3.16 0.00
N LEU A 104 -1.77 3.32 -0.37
CA LEU A 104 -2.59 2.28 -0.97
C LEU A 104 -2.77 2.54 -2.48
N THR A 105 -2.59 1.51 -3.28
CA THR A 105 -3.02 1.46 -4.70
C THR A 105 -3.92 0.25 -4.88
N SER A 106 -5.08 0.41 -5.53
CA SER A 106 -6.05 -0.67 -5.73
C SER A 106 -6.51 -0.71 -7.18
N GLU A 107 -6.75 -1.90 -7.72
CA GLU A 107 -7.50 -2.06 -8.97
C GLU A 107 -8.99 -1.74 -8.80
N ASN A 108 -9.48 -1.70 -7.56
CA ASN A 108 -10.86 -1.43 -7.21
C ASN A 108 -10.96 -0.43 -6.04
N ASP A 109 -10.98 0.86 -6.37
CA ASP A 109 -11.03 1.96 -5.39
C ASP A 109 -12.38 2.07 -4.66
N GLN A 110 -13.41 1.34 -5.10
CA GLN A 110 -14.72 1.31 -4.43
C GLN A 110 -14.77 0.26 -3.32
N SER A 111 -13.77 -0.63 -3.23
CA SER A 111 -13.75 -1.67 -2.21
C SER A 111 -13.07 -1.17 -0.93
N PRO A 112 -13.70 -1.31 0.25
CA PRO A 112 -13.09 -0.91 1.52
C PRO A 112 -12.08 -1.94 2.04
N ILE A 113 -11.98 -3.13 1.43
CA ILE A 113 -11.18 -4.26 1.93
C ILE A 113 -9.68 -3.91 2.06
N PRO A 114 -9.02 -3.28 1.07
CA PRO A 114 -7.60 -2.97 1.18
C PRO A 114 -7.33 -1.94 2.27
N THR A 115 -8.20 -0.94 2.42
CA THR A 115 -8.12 0.05 3.51
C THR A 115 -8.31 -0.62 4.86
N PHE A 116 -9.34 -1.46 5.01
CA PHE A 116 -9.57 -2.20 6.24
C PHE A 116 -8.36 -3.06 6.64
N PHE A 117 -7.76 -3.76 5.67
CA PHE A 117 -6.52 -4.49 5.90
C PHE A 117 -5.36 -3.56 6.30
N ALA A 118 -5.18 -2.45 5.58
CA ALA A 118 -4.09 -1.52 5.82
C ALA A 118 -4.16 -0.88 7.21
N ASP A 119 -5.35 -0.45 7.62
CA ASP A 119 -5.62 0.12 8.95
C ASP A 119 -5.35 -0.92 10.04
N ALA A 120 -5.84 -2.15 9.87
CA ALA A 120 -5.60 -3.22 10.83
C ALA A 120 -4.12 -3.58 10.96
N LEU A 121 -3.34 -3.53 9.88
CA LEU A 121 -1.90 -3.76 9.93
C LEU A 121 -1.14 -2.56 10.51
N GLN A 122 -1.58 -1.34 10.21
CA GLN A 122 -1.05 -0.11 10.80
C GLN A 122 -1.19 -0.13 12.33
N ASP A 123 -2.35 -0.54 12.85
CA ASP A 123 -2.58 -0.65 14.30
C ASP A 123 -1.58 -1.62 14.96
N GLU A 124 -1.33 -2.78 14.36
CA GLU A 124 -0.35 -3.75 14.86
C GLU A 124 1.08 -3.18 14.86
N ILE A 125 1.45 -2.46 13.79
CA ILE A 125 2.75 -1.77 13.69
C ILE A 125 2.87 -0.72 14.81
N TYR A 126 1.85 0.12 14.99
CA TYR A 126 1.85 1.13 16.03
C TYR A 126 1.96 0.53 17.42
N GLN A 127 1.23 -0.55 17.72
CA GLN A 127 1.32 -1.21 19.01
C GLN A 127 2.74 -1.73 19.29
N ARG A 128 3.42 -2.32 18.29
CA ARG A 128 4.79 -2.83 18.46
C ARG A 128 5.85 -1.74 18.54
N VAL A 129 5.70 -0.67 17.76
CA VAL A 129 6.61 0.48 17.79
C VAL A 129 6.42 1.30 19.08
N ALA A 130 5.18 1.48 19.55
CA ALA A 130 4.86 2.28 20.73
C ALA A 130 5.15 1.56 22.05
N SER A 131 4.82 0.26 22.17
CA SER A 131 5.05 -0.53 23.39
C SER A 131 6.53 -0.65 23.79
N ARG A 132 7.46 -0.32 22.90
CA ARG A 132 8.91 -0.29 23.17
C ARG A 132 9.47 1.09 23.48
N ARG A 133 8.69 2.16 23.34
CA ARG A 133 9.09 3.52 23.74
C ARG A 133 8.69 3.87 25.19
N ALA A 134 7.84 3.05 25.81
CA ALA A 134 7.43 3.14 27.21
C ALA A 134 8.35 2.30 28.10
#